data_AF-A0AAN0XZN1-F1
#
_entry.id   AF-A0AAN0XZN1-F1
#
_cell.length_a   1.000
_cell.length_b   1.000
_cell.length_c   1.000
_cell.angle_alpha   90.00
_cell.angle_beta   90.00
_cell.angle_gamma   90.00
#
_symmetry.space_group_name_H-M   'P 1'
#
loop_
_entity.id
_entity.type
_entity.pdbx_description
1 polymer ?
#
loop_
_entity_poly.entity_id
_entity_poly.type
_entity_poly.pdbx_seq_one_letter_code
_entity_poly.pdbx_strand_id
1 'polypeptide(L)'
;MQNTLHTTLLALLAFLLTGCEVEEEKSDYICKQAENRYIDGENGFRTVSIYGLGGSLIEVGYSHQGQLANHSECSAAKISESSASTLFEWFEYGNAVEVDGVKTIEFFNKNNLVNILATRIEATGVADMEYSERDVEFDSSARISKRVWNNELPSMIVTAEDNFDAKGEQRTEAVIGTVTKTKLWNENTQQWDCSYVTTNGNFVDTGCLDETANDITYVGFQLDLQPYFDSLADSIKYETEPEYLYDDLDSFK
;
A
#
# COMPACT_ATOMS: atom_id res chain seq x y z
N MET A 1 6.42 57.78 -22.70
CA MET A 1 7.16 57.05 -21.64
C MET A 1 6.34 57.11 -20.38
N GLN A 2 5.65 56.01 -20.04
CA GLN A 2 4.95 55.69 -18.78
C GLN A 2 3.80 54.77 -19.17
N ASN A 3 3.99 53.45 -18.98
CA ASN A 3 2.95 52.40 -18.82
C ASN A 3 3.51 50.97 -18.97
N THR A 4 4.79 50.74 -18.70
CA THR A 4 5.38 49.38 -18.74
C THR A 4 5.99 48.94 -17.41
N LEU A 5 5.63 49.60 -16.29
CA LEU A 5 6.19 49.30 -14.97
C LEU A 5 5.18 48.72 -13.96
N HIS A 6 3.94 48.46 -14.36
CA HIS A 6 2.90 47.90 -13.47
C HIS A 6 2.48 46.47 -13.80
N THR A 7 2.91 45.92 -14.93
CA THR A 7 2.58 44.54 -15.34
C THR A 7 3.60 43.50 -14.89
N THR A 8 4.78 43.90 -14.42
CA THR A 8 5.81 42.96 -13.91
C THR A 8 5.76 42.73 -12.40
N LEU A 9 5.01 43.52 -11.64
CA LEU A 9 4.88 43.33 -10.18
C LEU A 9 3.71 42.41 -9.78
N LEU A 10 2.71 42.24 -10.66
CA LEU A 10 1.56 41.36 -10.37
C LEU A 10 1.86 39.87 -10.62
N ALA A 11 2.83 39.55 -11.48
CA ALA A 11 3.20 38.17 -11.80
C ALA A 11 4.06 37.50 -10.71
N LEU A 12 4.70 38.28 -9.83
CA LEU A 12 5.51 37.75 -8.74
C LEU A 12 4.69 37.44 -7.46
N LEU A 13 3.49 38.01 -7.32
CA LEU A 13 2.61 37.73 -6.17
C LEU A 13 1.75 36.47 -6.36
N ALA A 14 1.65 35.95 -7.59
CA ALA A 14 0.84 34.76 -7.90
C ALA A 14 1.56 33.42 -7.60
N PHE A 15 2.85 33.45 -7.26
CA PHE A 15 3.65 32.25 -6.96
C PHE A 15 3.71 31.88 -5.47
N LEU A 16 3.05 32.63 -4.58
CA LEU A 16 2.95 32.31 -3.15
C LEU A 16 1.64 31.58 -2.76
N LEU A 17 0.86 31.15 -3.76
CA LEU A 17 -0.36 30.34 -3.58
C LEU A 17 -0.18 28.92 -4.13
N THR A 18 1.05 28.40 -4.18
CA THR A 18 1.23 26.95 -4.19
C THR A 18 0.65 26.46 -2.86
N GLY A 19 -0.51 25.83 -2.93
CA GLY A 19 -1.23 25.34 -1.77
C GLY A 19 -0.30 24.57 -0.85
N CYS A 20 -0.20 25.05 0.39
CA CYS A 20 -0.29 24.08 1.47
C CYS A 20 -1.62 23.36 1.23
N GLU A 21 -1.57 22.07 0.89
CA GLU A 21 -2.57 21.16 1.43
C GLU A 21 -2.49 21.39 2.95
N VAL A 22 -3.35 22.28 3.44
CA VAL A 22 -3.73 22.22 4.84
C VAL A 22 -4.57 20.97 4.86
N GLU A 23 -3.94 19.84 5.21
CA GLU A 23 -4.68 18.72 5.76
C GLU A 23 -5.48 19.33 6.92
N GLU A 24 -6.79 19.48 6.73
CA GLU A 24 -7.66 19.85 7.84
C GLU A 24 -7.47 18.76 8.89
N GLU A 25 -6.81 19.09 10.00
CA GLU A 25 -6.77 18.23 11.17
C GLU A 25 -8.20 17.76 11.46
N LYS A 26 -8.40 16.45 11.44
CA LYS A 26 -9.72 15.87 11.69
C LYS A 26 -10.18 16.33 13.06
N SER A 27 -11.32 17.01 13.11
CA SER A 27 -11.83 17.55 14.38
C SER A 27 -12.15 16.43 15.37
N ASP A 28 -11.96 16.67 16.67
CA ASP A 28 -12.39 15.76 17.76
C ASP A 28 -13.82 15.25 17.59
N TYR A 29 -14.68 16.09 17.00
CA TYR A 29 -16.07 15.74 16.71
C TYR A 29 -16.19 14.59 15.72
N ILE A 30 -15.41 14.64 14.63
CA ILE A 30 -15.40 13.60 13.59
C ILE A 30 -14.84 12.29 14.16
N CYS A 31 -13.76 12.36 14.95
CA CYS A 31 -13.16 11.16 15.53
C CYS A 31 -14.11 10.45 16.50
N LYS A 32 -14.87 11.20 17.31
CA LYS A 32 -15.69 10.65 18.38
C LYS A 32 -17.16 10.40 18.00
N GLN A 33 -17.55 10.58 16.74
CA GLN A 33 -18.95 10.48 16.31
C GLN A 33 -19.10 9.73 14.98
N ALA A 34 -20.09 8.85 14.91
CA ALA A 34 -20.53 8.21 13.68
C ALA A 34 -21.92 8.72 13.30
N GLU A 35 -22.12 9.09 12.04
CA GLU A 35 -23.41 9.61 11.56
C GLU A 35 -24.46 8.50 11.39
N ASN A 36 -25.62 8.64 12.05
CA ASN A 36 -26.70 7.63 11.99
C ASN A 36 -27.23 7.39 10.58
N ARG A 37 -27.15 8.39 9.68
CA ARG A 37 -27.64 8.27 8.30
C ARG A 37 -26.98 7.13 7.53
N TYR A 38 -25.72 6.79 7.86
CA TYR A 38 -24.97 5.72 7.21
C TYR A 38 -25.12 4.36 7.92
N ILE A 39 -25.83 4.32 9.05
CA ILE A 39 -26.00 3.15 9.90
C ILE A 39 -27.40 2.56 9.71
N ASP A 40 -28.43 3.37 9.98
CA ASP A 40 -29.84 2.97 9.97
C ASP A 40 -30.77 4.01 9.31
N GLY A 41 -30.19 5.09 8.78
CA GLY A 41 -30.94 6.16 8.11
C GLY A 41 -31.59 7.16 9.08
N GLU A 42 -31.36 7.03 10.39
CA GLU A 42 -31.82 8.00 11.37
C GLU A 42 -30.98 9.28 11.34
N ASN A 43 -31.54 10.37 11.89
CA ASN A 43 -30.79 11.61 12.09
C ASN A 43 -29.95 11.52 13.37
N GLY A 44 -28.90 12.34 13.45
CA GLY A 44 -28.03 12.43 14.63
C GLY A 44 -26.79 11.55 14.53
N PHE A 45 -26.17 11.33 15.69
CA PHE A 45 -24.85 10.72 15.79
C PHE A 45 -24.82 9.68 16.91
N ARG A 46 -23.98 8.66 16.75
CA ARG A 46 -23.59 7.72 17.80
C ARG A 46 -22.17 8.04 18.25
N THR A 47 -21.96 7.95 19.56
CA THR A 47 -20.62 8.10 20.13
C THR A 47 -19.74 6.92 19.74
N VAL A 48 -18.57 7.24 19.22
CA VAL A 48 -17.48 6.30 18.95
C VAL A 48 -16.61 6.24 20.20
N SER A 49 -16.18 5.05 20.59
CA SER A 49 -15.39 4.82 21.79
C SER A 49 -14.31 3.79 21.52
N ILE A 50 -13.24 3.87 22.30
CA ILE A 50 -12.16 2.91 22.30
C ILE A 50 -12.44 1.80 23.32
N TYR A 51 -12.20 0.56 22.90
CA TYR A 51 -12.37 -0.67 23.68
C TYR A 51 -11.03 -1.43 23.71
N GLY A 52 -10.76 -2.15 24.79
CA GLY A 52 -9.59 -3.03 24.87
C GLY A 52 -8.25 -2.34 25.16
N LEU A 53 -8.26 -1.08 25.65
CA LEU A 53 -7.04 -0.37 26.07
C LEU A 53 -6.16 -1.22 27.01
N GLY A 54 -4.98 -1.61 26.53
CA GLY A 54 -4.00 -2.40 27.28
C GLY A 54 -4.09 -3.92 27.13
N GLY A 55 -4.87 -4.42 26.17
CA GLY A 55 -4.91 -5.83 25.75
C GLY A 55 -4.29 -6.07 24.38
N SER A 56 -4.23 -7.33 23.93
CA SER A 56 -3.73 -7.71 22.60
C SER A 56 -4.68 -7.34 21.44
N LEU A 57 -5.78 -6.65 21.75
CA LEU A 57 -6.80 -6.23 20.80
C LEU A 57 -7.35 -4.88 21.28
N ILE A 58 -7.22 -3.86 20.44
CA ILE A 58 -7.83 -2.54 20.61
C ILE A 58 -8.85 -2.38 19.49
N GLU A 59 -10.07 -1.97 19.83
CA GLU A 59 -11.14 -1.73 18.85
C GLU A 59 -11.75 -0.35 19.08
N VAL A 60 -11.98 0.39 18.00
CA VAL A 60 -12.62 1.70 18.00
C VAL A 60 -13.90 1.60 17.20
N GLY A 61 -15.01 1.99 17.81
CA GLY A 61 -16.31 1.86 17.17
C GLY A 61 -17.47 2.28 18.04
N TYR A 62 -18.67 1.95 17.60
CA TYR A 62 -19.92 2.24 18.31
C TYR A 62 -20.75 0.97 18.52
N SER A 63 -21.63 1.01 19.53
CA SER A 63 -22.58 -0.08 19.74
C SER A 63 -23.79 0.05 18.81
N HIS A 64 -24.07 -1.01 18.06
CA HIS A 64 -25.26 -1.15 17.23
C HIS A 64 -25.88 -2.53 17.45
N GLN A 65 -27.16 -2.56 17.82
CA GLN A 65 -27.91 -3.80 18.10
C GLN A 65 -27.22 -4.75 19.09
N GLY A 66 -26.48 -4.20 20.06
CA GLY A 66 -25.75 -4.98 21.07
C GLY A 66 -24.43 -5.58 20.59
N GLN A 67 -23.98 -5.24 19.38
CA GLN A 67 -22.66 -5.60 18.85
C GLN A 67 -21.80 -4.36 18.65
N LEU A 68 -20.48 -4.54 18.66
CA LEU A 68 -19.53 -3.50 18.28
C LEU A 68 -19.44 -3.45 16.76
N ALA A 69 -19.64 -2.26 16.20
CA ALA A 69 -19.34 -1.98 14.79
C ALA A 69 -18.06 -1.14 14.75
N ASN A 70 -16.99 -1.70 14.18
CA ASN A 70 -15.71 -1.01 14.04
C ASN A 70 -15.87 0.19 13.11
N HIS A 71 -15.41 1.35 13.57
CA HIS A 71 -15.49 2.60 12.85
C HIS A 71 -14.50 3.59 13.47
N SER A 72 -13.64 4.17 12.64
CA SER A 72 -12.81 5.32 13.02
C SER A 72 -12.52 6.14 11.76
N GLU A 73 -12.82 7.43 11.81
CA GLU A 73 -12.41 8.36 10.76
C GLU A 73 -11.01 8.92 11.02
N CYS A 74 -10.41 8.74 12.20
CA CYS A 74 -9.17 9.40 12.60
C CYS A 74 -7.99 8.47 12.87
N SER A 75 -8.21 7.17 12.93
CA SER A 75 -7.17 6.19 13.27
C SER A 75 -7.54 4.81 12.70
N ALA A 76 -6.66 3.82 12.90
CA ALA A 76 -7.06 2.43 12.72
C ALA A 76 -8.23 2.08 13.67
N ALA A 77 -9.28 1.47 13.12
CA ALA A 77 -10.47 1.09 13.88
C ALA A 77 -10.28 -0.24 14.63
N LYS A 78 -9.28 -1.04 14.24
CA LYS A 78 -8.93 -2.28 14.93
C LYS A 78 -7.42 -2.50 14.89
N ILE A 79 -6.86 -2.85 16.04
CA ILE A 79 -5.43 -3.12 16.21
C ILE A 79 -5.30 -4.46 16.92
N SER A 80 -4.63 -5.41 16.26
CA SER A 80 -4.37 -6.75 16.80
C SER A 80 -2.88 -6.92 17.05
N GLU A 81 -2.51 -7.16 18.31
CA GLU A 81 -1.12 -7.33 18.73
C GLU A 81 -0.84 -8.79 19.06
N SER A 82 0.31 -9.27 18.58
CA SER A 82 0.86 -10.57 18.95
C SER A 82 2.31 -10.42 19.39
N SER A 83 2.93 -11.51 19.84
CA SER A 83 4.37 -11.49 20.16
C SER A 83 5.26 -11.32 18.93
N ALA A 84 4.71 -11.43 17.71
CA ALA A 84 5.47 -11.44 16.46
C ALA A 84 5.11 -10.28 15.52
N SER A 85 3.92 -9.72 15.64
CA SER A 85 3.42 -8.68 14.75
C SER A 85 2.34 -7.81 15.38
N THR A 86 2.18 -6.62 14.83
CA THR A 86 1.09 -5.68 15.10
C THR A 86 0.36 -5.38 13.81
N LEU A 87 -0.95 -5.62 13.77
CA LEU A 87 -1.80 -5.39 12.62
C LEU A 87 -2.78 -4.25 12.89
N PHE A 88 -2.75 -3.23 12.03
CA PHE A 88 -3.68 -2.10 12.00
C PHE A 88 -4.67 -2.29 10.85
N GLU A 89 -5.95 -2.06 11.10
CA GLU A 89 -7.04 -2.24 10.14
C GLU A 89 -8.00 -1.04 10.18
N TRP A 90 -8.37 -0.52 9.00
CA TRP A 90 -9.28 0.63 8.88
C TRP A 90 -10.69 0.18 8.54
N PHE A 91 -11.65 0.74 9.28
CA PHE A 91 -13.07 0.49 9.10
C PHE A 91 -13.87 1.79 9.22
N GLU A 92 -14.89 1.91 8.38
CA GLU A 92 -15.96 2.90 8.55
C GLU A 92 -17.30 2.18 8.50
N TYR A 93 -18.13 2.41 9.53
CA TYR A 93 -19.48 1.87 9.61
C TYR A 93 -19.53 0.34 9.51
N GLY A 94 -18.52 -0.34 10.08
CA GLY A 94 -18.38 -1.79 10.05
C GLY A 94 -17.80 -2.38 8.75
N ASN A 95 -17.51 -1.55 7.75
CA ASN A 95 -16.94 -1.97 6.48
C ASN A 95 -15.46 -1.62 6.42
N ALA A 96 -14.64 -2.51 5.88
CA ALA A 96 -13.23 -2.21 5.66
C ALA A 96 -13.10 -1.10 4.60
N VAL A 97 -12.24 -0.12 4.85
CA VAL A 97 -11.97 1.00 3.96
C VAL A 97 -10.48 1.16 3.74
N GLU A 98 -10.09 2.01 2.79
CA GLU A 98 -8.69 2.38 2.59
C GLU A 98 -8.43 3.79 3.12
N VAL A 99 -7.33 3.95 3.85
CA VAL A 99 -6.73 5.22 4.23
C VAL A 99 -5.32 5.24 3.64
N ASP A 100 -4.95 6.33 2.96
CA ASP A 100 -3.69 6.43 2.21
C ASP A 100 -3.46 5.29 1.21
N GLY A 101 -4.57 4.76 0.69
CA GLY A 101 -4.59 3.66 -0.27
C GLY A 101 -4.24 2.31 0.34
N VAL A 102 -4.41 2.11 1.65
CA VAL A 102 -4.26 0.79 2.31
C VAL A 102 -5.43 0.49 3.25
N LYS A 103 -5.84 -0.78 3.26
CA LYS A 103 -6.88 -1.34 4.12
C LYS A 103 -6.32 -1.90 5.42
N THR A 104 -5.09 -2.41 5.38
CA THR A 104 -4.38 -2.91 6.56
C THR A 104 -2.88 -2.62 6.45
N ILE A 105 -2.23 -2.47 7.60
CA ILE A 105 -0.77 -2.43 7.72
C ILE A 105 -0.36 -3.38 8.84
N GLU A 106 0.51 -4.34 8.55
CA GLU A 106 1.09 -5.24 9.54
C GLU A 106 2.59 -4.95 9.69
N PHE A 107 3.03 -4.71 10.92
CA PHE A 107 4.43 -4.55 11.29
C PHE A 107 4.95 -5.82 11.94
N PHE A 108 6.10 -6.31 11.50
CA PHE A 108 6.76 -7.48 12.10
C PHE A 108 8.27 -7.43 11.91
N ASN A 109 9.01 -8.12 12.78
CA ASN A 109 10.47 -8.19 12.69
C ASN A 109 10.91 -9.48 12.01
N LYS A 110 11.75 -9.35 10.98
CA LYS A 110 12.33 -10.49 10.27
C LYS A 110 13.69 -10.11 9.69
N ASN A 111 14.67 -11.01 9.78
CA ASN A 111 16.02 -10.79 9.25
C ASN A 111 16.71 -9.50 9.76
N ASN A 112 16.46 -9.10 11.02
CA ASN A 112 16.92 -7.83 11.61
C ASN A 112 16.44 -6.57 10.88
N LEU A 113 15.29 -6.66 10.20
CA LEU A 113 14.61 -5.54 9.57
C LEU A 113 13.20 -5.42 10.16
N VAL A 114 12.68 -4.20 10.19
CA VAL A 114 11.25 -3.95 10.36
C VAL A 114 10.60 -4.17 9.01
N ASN A 115 9.67 -5.10 8.96
CA ASN A 115 8.91 -5.44 7.76
C ASN A 115 7.50 -4.89 7.92
N ILE A 116 6.99 -4.32 6.84
CA ILE A 116 5.70 -3.67 6.77
C ILE A 116 4.94 -4.33 5.63
N LEU A 117 3.83 -4.98 5.94
CA LEU A 117 2.91 -5.55 4.95
C LEU A 117 1.67 -4.67 4.87
N ALA A 118 1.56 -3.92 3.79
CA ALA A 118 0.37 -3.17 3.44
C ALA A 118 -0.53 -4.00 2.53
N THR A 119 -1.83 -4.06 2.83
CA THR A 119 -2.83 -4.67 1.94
C THR A 119 -3.87 -3.67 1.49
N ARG A 120 -4.41 -3.87 0.29
CA ARG A 120 -5.38 -2.98 -0.37
C ARG A 120 -6.70 -3.70 -0.62
N ILE A 121 -7.69 -2.98 -1.09
CA ILE A 121 -8.90 -3.52 -1.72
C ILE A 121 -8.51 -3.88 -3.16
N GLU A 122 -8.90 -5.08 -3.59
CA GLU A 122 -8.46 -5.61 -4.89
C GLU A 122 -8.95 -4.73 -6.06
N ALA A 123 -8.00 -4.26 -6.87
CA ALA A 123 -8.27 -3.41 -8.02
C ALA A 123 -7.21 -3.62 -9.12
N THR A 124 -7.65 -3.63 -10.39
CA THR A 124 -6.73 -3.78 -11.53
C THR A 124 -5.75 -2.62 -11.60
N GLY A 125 -4.47 -2.91 -11.83
CA GLY A 125 -3.40 -1.92 -11.90
C GLY A 125 -2.88 -1.45 -10.53
N VAL A 126 -3.41 -1.97 -9.43
CA VAL A 126 -2.99 -1.64 -8.06
C VAL A 126 -2.47 -2.91 -7.38
N ALA A 127 -1.32 -2.82 -6.71
CA ALA A 127 -0.78 -3.96 -5.97
C ALA A 127 -1.65 -4.24 -4.74
N ASP A 128 -2.24 -5.42 -4.65
CA ASP A 128 -3.08 -5.81 -3.50
C ASP A 128 -2.26 -5.99 -2.23
N MET A 129 -1.00 -6.39 -2.38
CA MET A 129 -0.04 -6.55 -1.30
C MET A 129 1.27 -5.83 -1.63
N GLU A 130 1.80 -5.12 -0.65
CA GLU A 130 3.09 -4.45 -0.71
C GLU A 130 3.87 -4.76 0.55
N TYR A 131 5.09 -5.24 0.37
CA TYR A 131 6.06 -5.43 1.45
C TYR A 131 7.09 -4.33 1.35
N SER A 132 7.25 -3.62 2.46
CA SER A 132 8.29 -2.62 2.64
C SER A 132 9.19 -3.02 3.81
N GLU A 133 10.47 -2.68 3.69
CA GLU A 133 11.50 -3.03 4.67
C GLU A 133 12.24 -1.77 5.08
N ARG A 134 12.57 -1.66 6.36
CA ARG A 134 13.48 -0.65 6.89
C ARG A 134 14.39 -1.25 7.96
N ASP A 135 15.48 -0.55 8.24
CA ASP A 135 16.36 -0.95 9.33
C ASP A 135 15.66 -0.83 10.69
N VAL A 136 16.18 -1.55 11.68
CA VAL A 136 15.70 -1.44 13.07
C VAL A 136 16.10 -0.12 13.73
N GLU A 137 16.95 0.67 13.09
CA GLU A 137 17.26 2.03 13.52
C GLU A 137 16.04 2.93 13.36
N PHE A 138 15.76 3.71 14.40
CA PHE A 138 14.70 4.71 14.42
C PHE A 138 14.95 5.77 13.33
N ASP A 139 13.92 6.17 12.58
CA ASP A 139 13.98 7.11 11.44
C ASP A 139 14.71 6.59 10.18
N SER A 140 14.87 5.26 10.04
CA SER A 140 15.34 4.68 8.78
C SER A 140 14.21 4.68 7.74
N SER A 141 14.50 5.19 6.54
CA SER A 141 13.51 5.24 5.46
C SER A 141 13.15 3.83 4.98
N ALA A 142 11.86 3.52 4.95
CA ALA A 142 11.37 2.29 4.35
C ALA A 142 11.50 2.31 2.83
N ARG A 143 11.77 1.13 2.27
CA ARG A 143 11.77 0.88 0.83
C ARG A 143 10.82 -0.26 0.51
N ILE A 144 10.17 -0.19 -0.65
CA ILE A 144 9.33 -1.27 -1.13
C ILE A 144 10.25 -2.38 -1.66
N SER A 145 10.16 -3.57 -1.08
CA SER A 145 10.98 -4.73 -1.49
C SER A 145 10.17 -5.76 -2.26
N LYS A 146 8.83 -5.74 -2.17
CA LYS A 146 7.97 -6.63 -2.94
C LYS A 146 6.56 -6.07 -3.14
N ARG A 147 5.98 -6.36 -4.31
CA ARG A 147 4.56 -6.10 -4.62
C ARG A 147 3.92 -7.30 -5.29
N VAL A 148 2.64 -7.50 -5.04
CA VAL A 148 1.83 -8.57 -5.64
C VAL A 148 0.53 -7.99 -6.18
N TRP A 149 0.21 -8.31 -7.43
CA TRP A 149 -1.04 -7.99 -8.11
C TRP A 149 -1.75 -9.29 -8.46
N ASN A 150 -2.92 -9.55 -7.88
CA ASN A 150 -3.73 -10.75 -8.07
C ASN A 150 -4.89 -10.54 -9.03
N ASN A 151 -5.18 -9.29 -9.39
CA ASN A 151 -6.33 -8.90 -10.21
C ASN A 151 -5.94 -8.17 -11.50
N GLU A 152 -4.80 -8.56 -12.09
CA GLU A 152 -4.44 -8.19 -13.45
C GLU A 152 -5.29 -8.95 -14.49
N LEU A 153 -5.05 -8.73 -15.80
CA LEU A 153 -5.72 -9.41 -16.94
C LEU A 153 -6.21 -10.82 -16.55
N PRO A 154 -7.46 -11.19 -16.85
CA PRO A 154 -8.22 -12.13 -16.03
C PRO A 154 -7.44 -13.39 -15.67
N SER A 155 -7.22 -13.58 -14.36
CA SER A 155 -6.46 -14.68 -13.75
C SER A 155 -4.92 -14.62 -13.89
N MET A 156 -4.35 -13.42 -14.04
CA MET A 156 -2.91 -13.18 -13.94
C MET A 156 -2.54 -12.72 -12.53
N ILE A 157 -1.53 -13.38 -11.95
CA ILE A 157 -0.87 -12.93 -10.72
C ILE A 157 0.52 -12.44 -11.09
N VAL A 158 0.84 -11.19 -10.79
CA VAL A 158 2.19 -10.63 -10.95
C VAL A 158 2.82 -10.45 -9.57
N THR A 159 4.09 -10.81 -9.44
CA THR A 159 4.90 -10.59 -8.23
C THR A 159 6.22 -9.96 -8.64
N ALA A 160 6.53 -8.78 -8.11
CA ALA A 160 7.82 -8.12 -8.25
C ALA A 160 8.55 -8.12 -6.91
N GLU A 161 9.86 -8.41 -6.92
CA GLU A 161 10.72 -8.52 -5.76
C GLU A 161 12.08 -7.85 -6.06
N ASP A 162 12.56 -7.00 -5.14
CA ASP A 162 13.91 -6.43 -5.16
C ASP A 162 14.56 -6.68 -3.80
N ASN A 163 15.48 -7.65 -3.75
CA ASN A 163 16.23 -8.03 -2.56
C ASN A 163 15.37 -8.40 -1.34
N PHE A 164 14.10 -8.76 -1.57
CA PHE A 164 13.14 -9.16 -0.54
C PHE A 164 13.71 -10.28 0.34
N ASP A 165 13.46 -10.21 1.65
CA ASP A 165 13.92 -11.22 2.61
C ASP A 165 15.45 -11.42 2.65
N ALA A 166 16.23 -10.41 2.23
CA ALA A 166 17.69 -10.49 2.11
C ALA A 166 18.20 -11.62 1.19
N LYS A 167 17.40 -12.02 0.19
CA LYS A 167 17.76 -13.09 -0.75
C LYS A 167 18.73 -12.67 -1.85
N GLY A 168 18.96 -11.36 -2.04
CA GLY A 168 19.85 -10.88 -3.09
C GLY A 168 19.29 -11.02 -4.50
N GLU A 169 17.97 -11.19 -4.64
CA GLU A 169 17.31 -11.50 -5.92
C GLU A 169 16.49 -10.30 -6.39
N GLN A 170 16.61 -9.94 -7.66
CA GLN A 170 15.73 -8.98 -8.33
C GLN A 170 14.95 -9.70 -9.42
N ARG A 171 13.63 -9.76 -9.28
CA ARG A 171 12.77 -10.62 -10.07
C ARG A 171 11.40 -10.00 -10.27
N THR A 172 10.83 -10.18 -11.44
CA THR A 172 9.39 -10.05 -11.65
C THR A 172 8.86 -11.32 -12.31
N GLU A 173 7.78 -11.85 -11.77
CA GLU A 173 7.12 -13.06 -12.25
C GLU A 173 5.65 -12.78 -12.52
N ALA A 174 5.14 -13.30 -13.63
CA ALA A 174 3.73 -13.36 -13.93
C ALA A 174 3.30 -14.81 -14.13
N VAL A 175 2.22 -15.19 -13.44
CA VAL A 175 1.59 -16.52 -13.54
C VAL A 175 0.20 -16.33 -14.14
N ILE A 176 -0.06 -17.00 -15.27
CA ILE A 176 -1.31 -16.94 -16.04
C ILE A 176 -1.75 -18.37 -16.35
N GLY A 177 -2.69 -18.89 -15.56
CA GLY A 177 -3.12 -20.29 -15.68
C GLY A 177 -1.95 -21.26 -15.48
N THR A 178 -1.48 -21.90 -16.55
CA THR A 178 -0.34 -22.84 -16.54
C THR A 178 0.94 -22.27 -17.14
N VAL A 179 0.94 -20.99 -17.50
CA VAL A 179 2.10 -20.29 -18.06
C VAL A 179 2.70 -19.41 -16.97
N THR A 180 4.03 -19.48 -16.83
CA THR A 180 4.79 -18.56 -15.98
C THR A 180 5.83 -17.86 -16.83
N LYS A 181 5.87 -16.53 -16.77
CA LYS A 181 6.96 -15.72 -17.29
C LYS A 181 7.72 -15.15 -16.10
N THR A 182 9.04 -15.27 -16.09
CA THR A 182 9.91 -14.70 -15.05
C THR A 182 11.01 -13.89 -15.70
N LYS A 183 11.16 -12.63 -15.29
CA LYS A 183 12.26 -11.73 -15.63
C LYS A 183 13.15 -11.63 -14.39
N LEU A 184 14.39 -12.11 -14.50
CA LEU A 184 15.32 -12.27 -13.37
C LEU A 184 16.62 -11.53 -13.68
N TRP A 185 17.11 -10.73 -12.72
CA TRP A 185 18.41 -10.08 -12.86
C TRP A 185 19.54 -11.07 -12.60
N ASN A 186 20.48 -11.13 -13.54
CA ASN A 186 21.63 -12.02 -13.44
C ASN A 186 22.88 -11.23 -13.03
N GLU A 187 23.25 -11.35 -11.76
CA GLU A 187 24.41 -10.65 -11.20
C GLU A 187 25.74 -10.98 -11.88
N ASN A 188 25.89 -12.17 -12.47
CA ASN A 188 27.16 -12.53 -13.13
C ASN A 188 27.32 -11.83 -14.48
N THR A 189 26.21 -11.60 -15.19
CA THR A 189 26.20 -11.00 -16.54
C THR A 189 25.75 -9.55 -16.54
N GLN A 190 25.22 -9.05 -15.41
CA GLN A 190 24.70 -7.69 -15.21
C GLN A 190 23.63 -7.33 -16.23
N GLN A 191 22.68 -8.25 -16.44
CA GLN A 191 21.55 -8.09 -17.37
C GLN A 191 20.32 -8.87 -16.88
N TRP A 192 19.16 -8.53 -17.44
CA TRP A 192 17.91 -9.26 -17.23
C TRP A 192 17.84 -10.49 -18.13
N ASP A 193 17.50 -11.64 -17.56
CA ASP A 193 17.19 -12.86 -18.29
C ASP A 193 15.70 -13.16 -18.18
N CYS A 194 15.08 -13.54 -19.30
CA CYS A 194 13.66 -13.85 -19.38
C CYS A 194 13.47 -15.36 -19.49
N SER A 195 12.58 -15.94 -18.70
CA SER A 195 12.27 -17.36 -18.74
C SER A 195 10.78 -17.61 -18.80
N TYR A 196 10.41 -18.69 -19.47
CA TYR A 196 9.04 -19.06 -19.76
C TYR A 196 8.88 -20.53 -19.41
N VAL A 197 7.92 -20.83 -18.53
CA VAL A 197 7.52 -22.19 -18.18
C VAL A 197 6.11 -22.39 -18.72
N THR A 198 5.96 -23.36 -19.61
CA THR A 198 4.69 -23.68 -20.25
C THR A 198 4.45 -25.19 -20.24
N THR A 199 3.22 -25.60 -20.56
CA THR A 199 2.88 -27.02 -20.76
C THR A 199 3.62 -27.67 -21.93
N ASN A 200 4.11 -26.87 -22.89
CA ASN A 200 4.78 -27.34 -24.10
C ASN A 200 6.32 -27.34 -23.98
N GLY A 201 6.85 -26.88 -22.84
CA GLY A 201 8.29 -26.82 -22.58
C GLY A 201 8.70 -25.54 -21.87
N ASN A 202 9.97 -25.52 -21.45
CA ASN A 202 10.59 -24.38 -20.80
C ASN A 202 11.57 -23.71 -21.76
N PHE A 203 11.61 -22.38 -21.75
CA PHE A 203 12.49 -21.58 -22.59
C PHE A 203 13.14 -20.48 -21.76
N VAL A 204 14.39 -20.15 -22.09
CA VAL A 204 15.15 -19.08 -21.46
C VAL A 204 15.78 -18.22 -22.54
N ASP A 205 15.52 -16.92 -22.49
CA ASP A 205 16.07 -15.86 -23.31
C ASP A 205 17.05 -15.03 -22.48
N THR A 206 18.33 -15.36 -22.58
CA THR A 206 19.41 -14.66 -21.90
C THR A 206 19.54 -13.24 -22.46
N GLY A 207 19.40 -12.23 -21.59
CA GLY A 207 19.39 -10.82 -21.97
C GLY A 207 18.03 -10.27 -22.40
N CYS A 208 16.95 -11.08 -22.37
CA CYS A 208 15.61 -10.69 -22.81
C CYS A 208 15.60 -10.04 -24.22
N LEU A 209 16.41 -10.54 -25.15
CA LEU A 209 16.70 -9.84 -26.41
C LEU A 209 15.49 -9.75 -27.34
N ASP A 210 14.67 -10.80 -27.37
CA ASP A 210 13.49 -10.91 -28.23
C ASP A 210 12.20 -11.04 -27.38
N GLU A 211 12.17 -10.37 -26.21
CA GLU A 211 11.12 -10.48 -25.19
C GLU A 211 9.70 -10.40 -25.79
N THR A 212 9.43 -9.41 -26.65
CA THR A 212 8.09 -9.26 -27.27
C THR A 212 7.70 -10.44 -28.17
N ALA A 213 8.63 -10.98 -28.95
CA ALA A 213 8.34 -12.12 -29.83
C ALA A 213 8.15 -13.41 -29.00
N ASN A 214 8.94 -13.56 -27.94
CA ASN A 214 8.84 -14.68 -27.00
C ASN A 214 7.54 -14.62 -26.20
N ASP A 215 7.11 -13.43 -25.76
CA ASP A 215 5.82 -13.22 -25.09
C ASP A 215 4.65 -13.68 -25.97
N ILE A 216 4.61 -13.24 -27.22
CA ILE A 216 3.57 -13.67 -28.16
C ILE A 216 3.61 -15.19 -28.37
N THR A 217 4.80 -15.79 -28.39
CA THR A 217 4.98 -17.23 -28.64
C THR A 217 4.57 -18.10 -27.45
N TYR A 218 4.99 -17.73 -26.24
CA TYR A 218 4.85 -18.58 -25.04
C TYR A 218 3.70 -18.16 -24.13
N VAL A 219 3.32 -16.88 -24.12
CA VAL A 219 2.23 -16.32 -23.31
C VAL A 219 0.97 -16.09 -24.18
N GLY A 220 1.16 -15.73 -25.45
CA GLY A 220 0.07 -15.47 -26.41
C GLY A 220 -0.27 -14.00 -26.63
N PHE A 221 0.35 -13.10 -25.87
CA PHE A 221 0.24 -11.65 -25.99
C PHE A 221 1.51 -11.00 -25.40
N GLN A 222 1.78 -9.75 -25.74
CA GLN A 222 2.90 -9.00 -25.18
C GLN A 222 2.70 -8.75 -23.69
N LEU A 223 3.68 -9.13 -22.86
CA LEU A 223 3.60 -9.03 -21.40
C LEU A 223 4.86 -8.36 -20.86
N ASP A 224 4.90 -7.04 -20.84
CA ASP A 224 6.04 -6.32 -20.28
C ASP A 224 6.01 -6.37 -18.75
N LEU A 225 7.03 -6.98 -18.14
CA LEU A 225 7.17 -7.08 -16.69
C LEU A 225 7.98 -5.93 -16.08
N GLN A 226 8.67 -5.11 -16.90
CA GLN A 226 9.51 -4.04 -16.40
C GLN A 226 8.74 -2.99 -15.56
N PRO A 227 7.53 -2.53 -15.96
CA PRO A 227 6.80 -1.54 -15.18
C PRO A 227 6.45 -1.99 -13.76
N TYR A 228 6.21 -3.30 -13.56
CA TYR A 228 5.92 -3.86 -12.23
C TYR A 228 7.16 -3.81 -11.34
N PHE A 229 8.34 -4.12 -11.89
CA PHE A 229 9.61 -4.00 -11.18
C PHE A 229 9.92 -2.54 -10.84
N ASP A 230 9.79 -1.64 -11.81
CA ASP A 230 10.08 -0.22 -11.63
C ASP A 230 9.20 0.42 -10.55
N SER A 231 7.98 -0.10 -10.35
CA SER A 231 7.07 0.36 -9.30
C SER A 231 7.60 0.16 -7.87
N LEU A 232 8.60 -0.71 -7.67
CA LEU A 232 9.26 -0.87 -6.36
C LEU A 232 10.06 0.38 -5.95
N ALA A 233 10.34 1.28 -6.89
CA ALA A 233 10.97 2.58 -6.62
C ALA A 233 9.98 3.69 -6.25
N ASP A 234 8.67 3.41 -6.21
CA ASP A 234 7.65 4.38 -5.83
C ASP A 234 7.80 4.84 -4.38
N SER A 235 7.30 6.04 -4.08
CA SER A 235 7.17 6.52 -2.70
C SER A 235 6.08 5.75 -1.96
N ILE A 236 6.38 5.33 -0.73
CA ILE A 236 5.39 4.78 0.21
C ILE A 236 4.45 5.92 0.65
N LYS A 237 3.15 5.66 0.60
CA LYS A 237 2.10 6.68 0.88
C LYS A 237 1.51 6.59 2.29
N TYR A 238 1.69 5.45 2.94
CA TYR A 238 1.13 5.15 4.27
C TYR A 238 2.20 5.26 5.35
N GLU A 239 1.77 5.29 6.60
CA GLU A 239 2.67 5.36 7.75
C GLU A 239 3.55 4.09 7.90
N THR A 240 4.84 4.30 8.12
CA THR A 240 5.88 3.26 8.21
C THR A 240 6.47 3.10 9.61
N GLU A 241 6.03 3.90 10.56
CA GLU A 241 6.34 3.78 11.98
C GLU A 241 5.06 3.50 12.78
N PRO A 242 5.00 2.38 13.52
CA PRO A 242 3.80 2.02 14.26
C PRO A 242 3.49 3.05 15.37
N GLU A 243 4.48 3.77 15.89
CA GLU A 243 4.27 4.79 16.92
C GLU A 243 3.30 5.89 16.46
N TYR A 244 3.43 6.41 15.24
CA TYR A 244 2.52 7.44 14.72
C TYR A 244 1.08 6.93 14.56
N LEU A 245 0.91 5.65 14.18
CA LEU A 245 -0.42 5.02 14.14
C LEU A 245 -1.06 4.84 15.52
N TYR A 246 -0.24 4.70 16.58
CA TYR A 246 -0.74 4.70 17.96
C TYR A 246 -1.06 6.13 18.43
N ASP A 247 -0.28 7.14 18.01
CA ASP A 247 -0.53 8.54 18.36
C ASP A 247 -1.88 9.02 17.81
N ASP A 248 -2.32 8.52 16.66
CA ASP A 248 -3.67 8.78 16.12
C ASP A 248 -4.81 8.33 17.07
N LEU A 249 -4.55 7.39 17.98
CA LEU A 249 -5.54 6.98 18.99
C LEU A 249 -5.69 8.00 20.12
N ASP A 250 -4.74 8.93 20.29
CA ASP A 250 -4.82 9.96 21.33
C ASP A 250 -6.01 10.90 21.10
N SER A 251 -6.48 11.03 19.86
CA SER A 251 -7.73 11.73 19.52
C SER A 251 -8.96 11.13 20.23
N PHE A 252 -8.87 9.92 20.79
CA PHE A 252 -9.96 9.27 21.55
C PHE A 252 -9.83 9.41 23.07
N LYS A 253 -8.69 9.89 23.57
CA LYS A 253 -8.48 10.17 25.01
C LYS A 253 -9.12 11.51 25.41
#